data_AF-D5KZ38-F1
#
_entry.id   AF-D5KZ38-F1
#
_cell.length_a   1.000
_cell.length_b   1.000
_cell.length_c   1.000
_cell.angle_alpha   90.00
_cell.angle_beta   90.00
_cell.angle_gamma   90.00
#
_symmetry.space_group_name_H-M   'P 1'
#
loop_
_entity.id
_entity.type
_entity.pdbx_description
1 polymer ?
#
loop_
_entity_poly.entity_id
_entity_poly.type
_entity_poly.pdbx_seq_one_letter_code
_entity_poly.pdbx_strand_id
1 'polypeptide(L)'
;MSTMMSHIINPLLYIIPILVAVAFLTLLERKILGYMQLRKGPNIVGPYGLLQPIADGVKLFTKEPIRPSSSSPTLFILTPTMALIIAMLIWTPIPMPQTLADMNLGLLFMLAMSSIAVYSILWSGWASNSKYALIGALRAVAQTISYEVTLGIILLSVVILTGGFSLKTMLSAQENTWMLLTSWPLMMMWYVSTLAETNRAPFDLTEGESELVSGFNVEYAGGPFALFFLAEYANIMMMNTLSCILFMSPTLTSQPEMFPTNLMLKTTLLTIGFLWVRASYPRFRYDQLMHLLWKQFLPMTLAMCLWHTALPISMFSLPPQQ
;
A
#
# COMPACT_ATOMS: atom_id res chain seq x y z
N MET A 1 19.78 12.93 26.51
CA MET A 1 18.51 12.18 26.45
C MET A 1 18.88 10.71 26.39
N SER A 2 18.46 9.89 27.36
CA SER A 2 18.87 8.48 27.45
C SER A 2 18.54 7.75 26.15
N THR A 3 19.40 6.84 25.70
CA THR A 3 19.19 6.02 24.49
C THR A 3 17.80 5.37 24.46
N MET A 4 17.30 4.97 25.62
CA MET A 4 15.93 4.48 25.80
C MET A 4 14.86 5.49 25.36
N MET A 5 15.04 6.77 25.70
CA MET A 5 14.12 7.83 25.31
C MET A 5 14.13 8.04 23.79
N SER A 6 15.28 7.98 23.12
CA SER A 6 15.33 8.07 21.64
C SER A 6 14.67 6.87 20.96
N HIS A 7 14.80 5.66 21.53
CA HIS A 7 14.14 4.47 21.00
C HIS A 7 12.61 4.50 21.13
N ILE A 8 12.06 5.30 22.06
CA ILE A 8 10.61 5.48 22.21
C ILE A 8 10.12 6.66 21.36
N ILE A 9 10.84 7.79 21.38
CA ILE A 9 10.43 9.02 20.68
C ILE A 9 10.45 8.83 19.16
N ASN A 10 11.50 8.21 18.59
CA ASN A 10 11.63 8.12 17.13
C ASN A 10 10.49 7.33 16.46
N PRO A 11 10.10 6.13 16.95
CA PRO A 11 8.93 5.43 16.40
C PRO A 11 7.62 6.19 16.59
N LEU A 12 7.42 6.87 17.73
CA LEU A 12 6.20 7.66 17.95
C LEU A 12 6.08 8.83 16.98
N LEU A 13 7.19 9.57 16.76
CA LEU A 13 7.25 10.64 15.78
C LEU A 13 7.07 10.15 14.33
N TYR A 14 7.23 8.86 14.08
CA TYR A 14 6.99 8.26 12.78
C TYR A 14 5.54 7.79 12.62
N ILE A 15 5.02 7.05 13.61
CA ILE A 15 3.68 6.46 13.60
C ILE A 15 2.58 7.53 13.64
N ILE A 16 2.72 8.55 14.48
CA ILE A 16 1.66 9.56 14.67
C ILE A 16 1.40 10.36 13.39
N PRO A 17 2.41 10.93 12.69
CA PRO A 17 2.17 11.64 11.44
C PRO A 17 1.60 10.76 10.34
N ILE A 18 1.99 9.47 10.26
CA ILE A 18 1.42 8.53 9.28
C ILE A 18 -0.08 8.37 9.52
N LEU A 19 -0.52 8.15 10.77
CA LEU A 19 -1.95 8.03 11.09
C LEU A 19 -2.72 9.32 10.80
N VAL A 20 -2.13 10.48 11.09
CA VAL A 20 -2.71 11.77 10.76
C VAL A 20 -2.83 11.95 9.24
N ALA A 21 -1.79 11.59 8.48
CA ALA A 21 -1.80 11.64 7.02
C ALA A 21 -2.88 10.73 6.42
N VAL A 22 -3.02 9.51 6.95
CA VAL A 22 -4.07 8.56 6.58
C VAL A 22 -5.46 9.15 6.84
N ALA A 23 -5.68 9.77 8.00
CA ALA A 23 -6.96 10.42 8.31
C ALA A 23 -7.28 11.51 7.28
N PHE A 24 -6.32 12.37 6.92
CA PHE A 24 -6.54 13.40 5.91
C PHE A 24 -6.65 12.86 4.48
N LEU A 25 -6.06 11.71 4.17
CA LEU A 25 -6.23 11.05 2.89
C LEU A 25 -7.71 10.65 2.66
N THR A 26 -8.45 10.28 3.70
CA THR A 26 -9.90 10.02 3.58
C THR A 26 -10.69 11.27 3.16
N LEU A 27 -10.31 12.46 3.67
CA LEU A 27 -10.92 13.73 3.28
C LEU A 27 -10.55 14.06 1.82
N LEU A 28 -9.27 13.87 1.47
CA LEU A 28 -8.75 14.12 0.13
C LEU A 28 -9.49 13.24 -0.89
N GLU A 29 -9.67 11.96 -0.61
CA GLU A 29 -10.47 11.04 -1.43
C GLU A 29 -11.88 11.56 -1.66
N ARG A 30 -12.63 11.90 -0.60
CA ARG A 30 -14.02 12.36 -0.74
C ARG A 30 -14.12 13.67 -1.52
N LYS A 31 -13.13 14.55 -1.40
CA LYS A 31 -13.10 15.80 -2.17
C LYS A 31 -12.79 15.55 -3.64
N ILE A 32 -11.73 14.82 -3.96
CA ILE A 32 -11.32 14.56 -5.34
C ILE A 32 -12.42 13.79 -6.08
N LEU A 33 -12.96 12.73 -5.49
CA LEU A 33 -14.08 12.00 -6.06
C LEU A 33 -15.32 12.89 -6.23
N GLY A 34 -15.60 13.77 -5.27
CA GLY A 34 -16.69 14.75 -5.39
C GLY A 34 -16.51 15.61 -6.65
N TYR A 35 -15.36 16.27 -6.78
CA TYR A 35 -15.09 17.16 -7.91
C TYR A 35 -15.09 16.43 -9.26
N MET A 36 -14.53 15.21 -9.32
CA MET A 36 -14.58 14.38 -10.54
C MET A 36 -16.01 13.99 -10.93
N GLN A 37 -16.89 13.80 -9.93
CA GLN A 37 -18.31 13.50 -10.12
C GLN A 37 -19.19 14.74 -10.24
N LEU A 38 -18.62 15.92 -10.50
CA LEU A 38 -19.34 17.20 -10.61
C LEU A 38 -20.18 17.58 -9.37
N ARG A 39 -19.77 17.13 -8.18
CA ARG A 39 -20.38 17.50 -6.89
C ARG A 39 -19.32 18.03 -5.92
N LYS A 40 -19.76 18.66 -4.83
CA LYS A 40 -18.82 19.09 -3.77
C LYS A 40 -18.55 17.93 -2.81
N GLY A 41 -17.30 17.80 -2.38
CA GLY A 41 -16.93 16.96 -1.24
C GLY A 41 -17.38 17.57 0.10
N PRO A 42 -17.00 16.96 1.23
CA PRO A 42 -17.31 17.46 2.56
C PRO A 42 -16.78 18.89 2.76
N ASN A 43 -17.69 19.84 2.96
CA ASN A 43 -17.36 21.27 3.14
C ASN A 43 -18.00 21.90 4.40
N ILE A 44 -18.85 21.17 5.12
CA ILE A 44 -19.66 21.70 6.23
C ILE A 44 -18.94 21.53 7.58
N VAL A 45 -18.34 20.36 7.84
CA VAL A 45 -17.67 20.06 9.12
C VAL A 45 -16.31 20.75 9.19
N GLY A 46 -16.30 21.98 9.71
CA GLY A 46 -15.11 22.83 9.78
C GLY A 46 -14.80 23.58 8.47
N PRO A 47 -13.80 24.48 8.47
CA PRO A 47 -13.44 25.25 7.27
C PRO A 47 -13.02 24.31 6.15
N TYR A 48 -13.73 24.36 5.03
CA TYR A 48 -13.56 23.45 3.89
C TYR A 48 -13.55 21.95 4.29
N GLY A 49 -14.26 21.54 5.34
CA GLY A 49 -14.31 20.12 5.74
C GLY A 49 -13.06 19.58 6.45
N LEU A 50 -12.10 20.42 6.86
CA LEU A 50 -10.85 19.96 7.50
C LEU A 50 -11.07 19.15 8.79
N LEU A 51 -12.18 19.37 9.50
CA LEU A 51 -12.51 18.65 10.72
C LEU A 51 -13.26 17.33 10.47
N GLN A 52 -13.56 16.99 9.22
CA GLN A 52 -14.32 15.78 8.87
C GLN A 52 -13.62 14.48 9.34
N PRO A 53 -12.30 14.27 9.14
CA PRO A 53 -11.66 13.03 9.60
C PRO A 53 -11.72 12.86 11.12
N ILE A 54 -11.64 13.96 11.86
CA ILE A 54 -11.73 13.96 13.33
C ILE A 54 -13.15 13.56 13.75
N ALA A 55 -14.18 14.12 13.11
CA ALA A 55 -15.57 13.77 13.38
C ALA A 55 -15.87 12.30 13.06
N ASP A 56 -15.34 11.78 11.95
CA ASP A 56 -15.48 10.37 11.56
C ASP A 56 -14.78 9.44 12.57
N GLY A 57 -13.58 9.83 13.03
CA GLY A 57 -12.85 9.09 14.07
C GLY A 57 -13.64 9.01 15.37
N VAL A 58 -14.08 10.16 15.92
CA VAL A 58 -14.89 10.21 17.15
C VAL A 58 -16.18 9.38 16.99
N LYS A 59 -16.85 9.50 15.84
CA LYS A 59 -18.06 8.71 15.54
C LYS A 59 -17.78 7.20 15.59
N LEU A 60 -16.71 6.73 14.97
CA LEU A 60 -16.41 5.29 14.92
C LEU A 60 -16.01 4.73 16.29
N PHE A 61 -15.30 5.50 17.12
CA PHE A 61 -14.90 5.05 18.46
C PHE A 61 -16.01 5.14 19.52
N THR A 62 -16.97 6.05 19.35
CA THR A 62 -18.14 6.15 20.24
C THR A 62 -19.25 5.15 19.89
N LYS A 63 -19.21 4.58 18.68
CA LYS A 63 -20.20 3.60 18.22
C LYS A 63 -20.04 2.28 19.00
N GLU A 64 -21.16 1.68 19.36
CA GLU A 64 -21.20 0.40 20.05
C GLU A 64 -20.43 -0.68 19.26
N PRO A 65 -19.46 -1.38 19.87
CA PRO A 65 -18.76 -2.48 19.22
C PRO A 65 -19.66 -3.71 19.18
N ILE A 66 -20.27 -3.97 18.03
CA ILE A 66 -21.09 -5.16 17.81
C ILE A 66 -20.17 -6.38 17.66
N ARG A 67 -20.39 -7.40 18.49
CA ARG A 67 -19.74 -8.71 18.37
C ARG A 67 -20.79 -9.78 18.08
N PRO A 68 -20.74 -10.47 16.93
CA PRO A 68 -21.70 -11.52 16.62
C PRO A 68 -21.54 -12.73 17.55
N SER A 69 -22.65 -13.35 17.95
CA SER A 69 -22.63 -14.55 18.80
C SER A 69 -22.04 -15.79 18.10
N SER A 70 -22.07 -15.83 16.78
CA SER A 70 -21.49 -16.90 15.94
C SER A 70 -19.98 -16.75 15.73
N SER A 71 -19.39 -15.62 16.12
CA SER A 71 -17.99 -15.31 15.83
C SER A 71 -17.02 -15.97 16.82
N SER A 72 -15.79 -16.21 16.37
CA SER A 72 -14.71 -16.61 17.26
C SER A 72 -14.12 -15.36 17.96
N PRO A 73 -14.28 -15.20 19.28
CA PRO A 73 -14.06 -13.92 19.94
C PRO A 73 -12.58 -13.50 19.97
N THR A 74 -11.66 -14.46 20.05
CA THR A 74 -10.21 -14.20 20.09
C THR A 74 -9.71 -13.66 18.76
N LEU A 75 -10.02 -14.34 17.66
CA LEU A 75 -9.60 -13.92 16.32
C LEU A 75 -10.30 -12.63 15.89
N PHE A 76 -11.58 -12.47 16.19
CA PHE A 76 -12.32 -11.25 15.81
C PHE A 76 -11.74 -9.97 16.43
N ILE A 77 -11.11 -10.06 17.61
CA ILE A 77 -10.44 -8.91 18.23
C ILE A 77 -8.99 -8.77 17.73
N LEU A 78 -8.31 -9.89 17.50
CA LEU A 78 -6.89 -9.89 17.14
C LEU A 78 -6.66 -9.47 15.68
N THR A 79 -7.55 -9.84 14.76
CA THR A 79 -7.35 -9.58 13.31
C THR A 79 -7.24 -8.11 12.93
N PRO A 80 -8.07 -7.17 13.43
CA PRO A 80 -7.94 -5.76 13.04
C PRO A 80 -6.70 -5.13 13.68
N THR A 81 -6.31 -5.60 14.88
CA THR A 81 -5.06 -5.14 15.52
C THR A 81 -3.83 -5.62 14.75
N MET A 82 -3.82 -6.87 14.27
CA MET A 82 -2.76 -7.39 13.42
C MET A 82 -2.65 -6.63 12.12
N ALA A 83 -3.77 -6.33 11.46
CA ALA A 83 -3.79 -5.56 10.21
C ALA A 83 -3.08 -4.20 10.39
N LEU A 84 -3.43 -3.45 11.45
CA LEU A 84 -2.78 -2.16 11.72
C LEU A 84 -1.30 -2.31 12.10
N ILE A 85 -0.95 -3.30 12.94
CA ILE A 85 0.45 -3.54 13.34
C ILE A 85 1.31 -3.82 12.11
N ILE A 86 0.86 -4.72 11.23
CA ILE A 86 1.57 -5.06 10.00
C ILE A 86 1.69 -3.82 9.10
N ALA A 87 0.58 -3.09 8.89
CA ALA A 87 0.59 -1.87 8.08
C ALA A 87 1.63 -0.87 8.57
N MET A 88 1.78 -0.67 9.89
CA MET A 88 2.77 0.26 10.45
C MET A 88 4.21 -0.28 10.41
N LEU A 89 4.41 -1.60 10.59
CA LEU A 89 5.73 -2.23 10.51
C LEU A 89 6.35 -2.14 9.12
N ILE A 90 5.52 -2.21 8.07
CA ILE A 90 5.97 -2.09 6.68
C ILE A 90 6.60 -0.70 6.43
N TRP A 91 6.30 0.34 7.21
CA TRP A 91 6.96 1.64 7.01
C TRP A 91 8.40 1.71 7.53
N THR A 92 8.88 0.74 8.30
CA THR A 92 10.16 0.83 9.03
C THR A 92 11.42 0.96 8.16
N PRO A 93 11.57 0.28 7.01
CA PRO A 93 12.78 0.41 6.20
C PRO A 93 12.70 1.56 5.18
N ILE A 94 11.58 2.30 5.11
CA ILE A 94 11.38 3.36 4.12
C ILE A 94 12.32 4.54 4.43
N PRO A 95 13.17 4.97 3.49
CA PRO A 95 14.08 6.09 3.70
C PRO A 95 13.34 7.44 3.62
N MET A 96 13.41 8.23 4.70
CA MET A 96 12.95 9.62 4.71
C MET A 96 13.85 10.53 5.56
N PRO A 97 14.89 11.19 5.01
CA PRO A 97 15.95 10.65 4.15
C PRO A 97 16.78 9.54 4.82
N GLN A 98 16.67 9.38 6.16
CA GLN A 98 17.18 8.23 6.88
C GLN A 98 16.05 7.24 7.17
N THR A 99 16.39 5.96 7.29
CA THR A 99 15.47 4.88 7.62
C THR A 99 15.30 4.78 9.13
N LEU A 100 14.13 4.36 9.61
CA LEU A 100 13.93 4.08 11.05
C LEU A 100 14.79 2.88 11.47
N ALA A 101 14.80 1.83 10.64
CA ALA A 101 15.66 0.68 10.77
C ALA A 101 16.42 0.47 9.46
N ASP A 102 17.74 0.55 9.52
CA ASP A 102 18.58 0.30 8.35
C ASP A 102 18.77 -1.21 8.16
N MET A 103 18.07 -1.75 7.16
CA MET A 103 18.09 -3.18 6.86
C MET A 103 18.75 -3.41 5.50
N ASN A 104 19.73 -4.30 5.46
CA ASN A 104 20.37 -4.70 4.20
C ASN A 104 19.34 -5.34 3.23
N LEU A 105 18.44 -6.17 3.77
CA LEU A 105 17.38 -6.84 3.02
C LEU A 105 16.04 -6.10 3.13
N GLY A 106 16.06 -4.77 3.04
CA GLY A 106 14.88 -3.92 3.23
C GLY A 106 13.71 -4.28 2.29
N LEU A 107 13.96 -4.46 0.99
CA LEU A 107 12.91 -4.82 0.03
C LEU A 107 12.28 -6.20 0.28
N LEU A 108 13.08 -7.19 0.69
CA LEU A 108 12.58 -8.52 1.03
C LEU A 108 11.74 -8.49 2.30
N PHE A 109 12.13 -7.68 3.29
CA PHE A 109 11.31 -7.45 4.49
C PHE A 109 9.94 -6.88 4.12
N MET A 110 9.87 -5.90 3.21
CA MET A 110 8.60 -5.32 2.75
C MET A 110 7.68 -6.38 2.13
N LEU A 111 8.23 -7.21 1.24
CA LEU A 111 7.48 -8.26 0.56
C LEU A 111 7.04 -9.37 1.53
N ALA A 112 7.88 -9.71 2.51
CA ALA A 112 7.50 -10.66 3.55
C ALA A 112 6.37 -10.11 4.41
N MET A 113 6.43 -8.84 4.82
CA MET A 113 5.39 -8.24 5.64
C MET A 113 4.07 -8.04 4.87
N SER A 114 4.11 -7.74 3.57
CA SER A 114 2.89 -7.70 2.75
C SER A 114 2.24 -9.08 2.62
N SER A 115 3.03 -10.15 2.45
CA SER A 115 2.50 -11.53 2.45
C SER A 115 1.84 -11.92 3.78
N ILE A 116 2.34 -11.39 4.90
CA ILE A 116 1.74 -11.64 6.22
C ILE A 116 0.42 -10.85 6.38
N ALA A 117 0.28 -9.68 5.74
CA ALA A 117 -0.94 -8.87 5.80
C ALA A 117 -2.17 -9.62 5.30
N VAL A 118 -2.00 -10.54 4.34
CA VAL A 118 -3.06 -11.38 3.77
C VAL A 118 -3.76 -12.24 4.84
N TYR A 119 -3.02 -12.73 5.85
CA TYR A 119 -3.61 -13.52 6.92
C TYR A 119 -4.60 -12.73 7.78
N SER A 120 -4.39 -11.41 7.92
CA SER A 120 -5.34 -10.58 8.68
C SER A 120 -6.73 -10.57 8.02
N ILE A 121 -6.79 -10.57 6.69
CA ILE A 121 -8.02 -10.61 5.89
C ILE A 121 -8.64 -12.01 5.91
N LEU A 122 -7.81 -13.07 5.82
CA LEU A 122 -8.31 -14.44 5.87
C LEU A 122 -8.95 -14.75 7.23
N TRP A 123 -8.24 -14.44 8.31
CA TRP A 123 -8.72 -14.68 9.66
C TRP A 123 -9.93 -13.81 9.98
N SER A 124 -10.02 -12.58 9.45
CA SER A 124 -11.19 -11.74 9.71
C SER A 124 -12.47 -12.33 9.12
N GLY A 125 -12.41 -12.86 7.88
CA GLY A 125 -13.55 -13.48 7.22
C GLY A 125 -13.94 -14.84 7.83
N TRP A 126 -12.95 -15.62 8.30
CA TRP A 126 -13.21 -16.85 9.03
C TRP A 126 -13.81 -16.58 10.42
N ALA A 127 -13.30 -15.56 11.12
CA ALA A 127 -13.74 -15.24 12.48
C ALA A 127 -15.19 -14.78 12.57
N SER A 128 -15.72 -14.11 11.53
CA SER A 128 -17.12 -13.70 11.43
C SER A 128 -18.12 -14.85 11.35
N ASN A 129 -17.72 -16.00 10.81
CA ASN A 129 -18.62 -17.16 10.65
C ASN A 129 -19.88 -16.87 9.79
N SER A 130 -19.82 -15.89 8.86
CA SER A 130 -20.79 -15.74 7.77
C SER A 130 -20.23 -16.20 6.44
N LYS A 131 -21.11 -16.81 5.63
CA LYS A 131 -20.74 -17.35 4.32
C LYS A 131 -20.23 -16.27 3.37
N TYR A 132 -20.83 -15.08 3.39
CA TYR A 132 -20.42 -13.96 2.53
C TYR A 132 -19.04 -13.41 2.91
N ALA A 133 -18.75 -13.27 4.21
CA ALA A 133 -17.45 -12.80 4.67
C ALA A 133 -16.34 -13.79 4.34
N LEU A 134 -16.61 -15.09 4.48
CA LEU A 134 -15.65 -16.13 4.09
C LEU A 134 -15.38 -16.14 2.58
N ILE A 135 -16.41 -16.00 1.73
CA ILE A 135 -16.24 -15.93 0.26
C ILE A 135 -15.44 -14.68 -0.12
N GLY A 136 -15.72 -13.53 0.51
CA GLY A 136 -14.96 -12.29 0.30
C GLY A 136 -13.50 -12.43 0.68
N ALA A 137 -13.21 -13.03 1.85
CA ALA A 137 -11.86 -13.29 2.30
C ALA A 137 -11.09 -14.26 1.38
N LEU A 138 -11.73 -15.34 0.91
CA LEU A 138 -11.08 -16.28 -0.02
C LEU A 138 -10.74 -15.62 -1.37
N ARG A 139 -11.63 -14.75 -1.88
CA ARG A 139 -11.36 -13.96 -3.10
C ARG A 139 -10.21 -12.99 -2.89
N ALA A 140 -10.18 -12.30 -1.74
CA ALA A 140 -9.09 -11.40 -1.37
C ALA A 140 -7.74 -12.12 -1.33
N VAL A 141 -7.69 -13.28 -0.69
CA VAL A 141 -6.47 -14.07 -0.56
C VAL A 141 -5.99 -14.59 -1.92
N ALA A 142 -6.90 -15.11 -2.74
CA ALA A 142 -6.54 -15.54 -4.09
C ALA A 142 -6.01 -14.37 -4.95
N GLN A 143 -6.61 -13.20 -4.79
CA GLN A 143 -6.19 -11.96 -5.43
C GLN A 143 -4.76 -11.58 -4.99
N THR A 144 -4.52 -11.40 -3.69
CA THR A 144 -3.22 -10.93 -3.18
C THR A 144 -2.08 -11.88 -3.56
N ILE A 145 -2.26 -13.19 -3.40
CA ILE A 145 -1.25 -14.20 -3.77
C ILE A 145 -0.90 -14.09 -5.26
N SER A 146 -1.90 -13.91 -6.12
CA SER A 146 -1.66 -13.82 -7.57
C SER A 146 -0.86 -12.57 -7.96
N TYR A 147 -1.07 -11.44 -7.27
CA TYR A 147 -0.31 -10.22 -7.50
C TYR A 147 1.11 -10.27 -6.92
N GLU A 148 1.29 -10.90 -5.75
CA GLU A 148 2.59 -11.04 -5.09
C GLU A 148 3.63 -11.71 -5.99
N VAL A 149 3.22 -12.71 -6.79
CA VAL A 149 4.12 -13.36 -7.76
C VAL A 149 4.65 -12.36 -8.78
N THR A 150 3.77 -11.57 -9.39
CA THR A 150 4.18 -10.55 -10.38
C THR A 150 4.99 -9.43 -9.73
N LEU A 151 4.61 -9.02 -8.53
CA LEU A 151 5.27 -7.97 -7.76
C LEU A 151 6.70 -8.38 -7.38
N GLY A 152 6.90 -9.62 -6.95
CA GLY A 152 8.21 -10.19 -6.65
C GLY A 152 9.13 -10.23 -7.87
N ILE A 153 8.62 -10.61 -9.04
CA ILE A 153 9.41 -10.63 -10.29
C ILE A 153 9.77 -9.21 -10.75
N ILE A 154 8.85 -8.25 -10.62
CA ILE A 154 9.12 -6.84 -10.94
C ILE A 154 10.15 -6.24 -9.97
N LEU A 155 10.07 -6.56 -8.68
CA LEU A 155 11.11 -6.13 -7.73
C LEU A 155 12.46 -6.73 -8.08
N LEU A 156 12.50 -8.02 -8.43
CA LEU A 156 13.74 -8.69 -8.80
C LEU A 156 14.40 -8.01 -10.00
N SER A 157 13.64 -7.66 -11.05
CA SER A 157 14.19 -6.97 -12.22
C SER A 157 14.73 -5.57 -11.90
N VAL A 158 14.11 -4.84 -10.97
CA VAL A 158 14.63 -3.55 -10.48
C VAL A 158 15.87 -3.73 -9.60
N VAL A 159 15.93 -4.77 -8.76
CA VAL A 159 17.11 -5.10 -7.94
C VAL A 159 18.31 -5.44 -8.81
N ILE A 160 18.13 -6.14 -9.92
CA ILE A 160 19.22 -6.45 -10.86
C ILE A 160 19.86 -5.17 -11.42
N LEU A 161 19.08 -4.12 -11.65
CA LEU A 161 19.59 -2.84 -12.16
C LEU A 161 20.32 -1.99 -11.12
N THR A 162 20.10 -2.26 -9.82
CA THR A 162 20.65 -1.46 -8.72
C THR A 162 21.72 -2.17 -7.91
N GLY A 163 21.77 -3.50 -7.94
CA GLY A 163 22.83 -4.33 -7.33
C GLY A 163 22.61 -4.72 -5.87
N GLY A 164 21.56 -4.23 -5.21
CA GLY A 164 21.30 -4.49 -3.78
C GLY A 164 19.82 -4.45 -3.39
N PHE A 165 19.48 -5.12 -2.29
CA PHE A 165 18.11 -5.15 -1.73
C PHE A 165 17.81 -4.02 -0.75
N SER A 166 18.81 -3.19 -0.43
CA SER A 166 18.63 -2.08 0.48
C SER A 166 17.89 -0.92 -0.21
N LEU A 167 17.02 -0.23 0.52
CA LEU A 167 16.32 0.93 -0.05
C LEU A 167 17.27 2.13 -0.22
N LYS A 168 18.41 2.17 0.47
CA LYS A 168 19.43 3.22 0.30
C LYS A 168 20.21 3.04 -1.00
N THR A 169 20.59 1.81 -1.35
CA THR A 169 21.26 1.51 -2.64
C THR A 169 20.35 1.85 -3.84
N MET A 170 19.03 1.72 -3.67
CA MET A 170 18.05 2.15 -4.68
C MET A 170 18.08 3.67 -4.91
N LEU A 171 18.26 4.46 -3.85
CA LEU A 171 18.37 5.92 -3.97
C LEU A 171 19.66 6.32 -4.67
N SER A 172 20.80 5.73 -4.29
CA SER A 172 22.09 6.03 -4.92
C SER A 172 22.13 5.63 -6.39
N ALA A 173 21.48 4.53 -6.78
CA ALA A 173 21.40 4.09 -8.17
C ALA A 173 20.63 5.07 -9.08
N GLN A 174 19.77 5.91 -8.51
CA GLN A 174 18.89 6.84 -9.23
C GLN A 174 19.36 8.30 -9.18
N GLU A 175 20.60 8.56 -8.74
CA GLU A 175 21.12 9.93 -8.63
C GLU A 175 21.23 10.64 -9.99
N ASN A 176 21.64 9.92 -11.03
CA ASN A 176 21.85 10.50 -12.36
C ASN A 176 20.55 10.56 -13.18
N THR A 177 19.82 9.45 -13.22
CA THR A 177 18.57 9.32 -13.99
C THR A 177 17.55 8.51 -13.20
N TRP A 178 16.27 8.84 -13.39
CA TRP A 178 15.19 8.07 -12.80
C TRP A 178 15.10 6.69 -13.45
N MET A 179 14.91 5.67 -12.60
CA MET A 179 14.70 4.28 -13.05
C MET A 179 13.44 4.14 -13.90
N LEU A 180 12.47 5.07 -13.76
CA LEU A 180 11.31 5.18 -14.64
C LEU A 180 11.69 5.17 -16.14
N LEU A 181 12.76 5.89 -16.53
CA LEU A 181 13.10 6.05 -17.94
C LEU A 181 13.63 4.74 -18.55
N THR A 182 14.39 3.98 -17.79
CA THR A 182 14.98 2.70 -18.24
C THR A 182 13.96 1.55 -18.18
N SER A 183 13.01 1.62 -17.24
CA SER A 183 12.10 0.51 -16.91
C SER A 183 10.61 0.89 -16.94
N TRP A 184 10.22 1.82 -17.82
CA TRP A 184 8.84 2.31 -17.89
C TRP A 184 7.76 1.20 -18.02
N PRO A 185 7.97 0.06 -18.75
CA PRO A 185 6.96 -1.00 -18.81
C PRO A 185 6.78 -1.70 -17.46
N LEU A 186 7.89 -1.91 -16.73
CA LEU A 186 7.86 -2.45 -15.38
C LEU A 186 7.15 -1.50 -14.42
N MET A 187 7.40 -0.19 -14.52
CA MET A 187 6.74 0.80 -13.70
C MET A 187 5.22 0.81 -13.91
N MET A 188 4.75 0.70 -15.16
CA MET A 188 3.32 0.61 -15.45
C MET A 188 2.71 -0.68 -14.89
N MET A 189 3.35 -1.83 -15.09
CA MET A 189 2.88 -3.10 -14.52
C MET A 189 2.89 -3.07 -12.98
N TRP A 190 3.92 -2.48 -12.38
CA TRP A 190 4.05 -2.26 -10.94
C TRP A 190 2.91 -1.41 -10.37
N TYR A 191 2.59 -0.31 -11.05
CA TYR A 191 1.53 0.59 -10.60
C TYR A 191 0.16 -0.10 -10.65
N VAL A 192 -0.09 -0.93 -11.66
CA VAL A 192 -1.32 -1.73 -11.74
C VAL A 192 -1.33 -2.86 -10.69
N SER A 193 -0.19 -3.52 -10.42
CA SER A 193 -0.12 -4.56 -9.38
C SER A 193 -0.31 -4.00 -7.97
N THR A 194 0.24 -2.81 -7.67
CA THR A 194 0.05 -2.15 -6.37
C THR A 194 -1.37 -1.64 -6.13
N LEU A 195 -2.06 -1.18 -7.18
CA LEU A 195 -3.50 -0.88 -7.12
C LEU A 195 -4.32 -2.12 -6.69
N ALA A 196 -3.90 -3.28 -7.15
CA ALA A 196 -4.63 -4.50 -6.91
C ALA A 196 -4.26 -5.22 -5.61
N GLU A 197 -3.01 -5.10 -5.14
CA GLU A 197 -2.58 -5.54 -3.81
C GLU A 197 -3.31 -4.76 -2.71
N THR A 198 -3.56 -3.46 -2.93
CA THR A 198 -4.31 -2.61 -2.00
C THR A 198 -5.84 -2.77 -2.13
N ASN A 199 -6.31 -3.73 -2.93
CA ASN A 199 -7.73 -4.01 -3.17
C ASN A 199 -8.56 -2.78 -3.61
N ARG A 200 -7.95 -1.84 -4.35
CA ARG A 200 -8.64 -0.62 -4.79
C ARG A 200 -9.28 -0.80 -6.16
N ALA A 201 -10.39 -0.10 -6.38
CA ALA A 201 -11.06 -0.06 -7.67
C ALA A 201 -10.07 0.36 -8.77
N PRO A 202 -10.00 -0.38 -9.89
CA PRO A 202 -10.99 -1.34 -10.41
C PRO A 202 -10.88 -2.79 -9.90
N PHE A 203 -9.92 -3.11 -9.02
CA PHE A 203 -9.67 -4.44 -8.46
C PHE A 203 -10.25 -4.64 -7.04
N ASP A 204 -11.24 -3.83 -6.68
CA ASP A 204 -11.99 -3.93 -5.42
C ASP A 204 -13.03 -5.07 -5.52
N LEU A 205 -12.55 -6.31 -5.41
CA LEU A 205 -13.37 -7.53 -5.37
C LEU A 205 -13.69 -7.95 -3.94
N THR A 206 -12.90 -7.47 -2.99
CA THR A 206 -12.95 -7.86 -1.59
C THR A 206 -14.08 -7.16 -0.87
N GLU A 207 -14.35 -5.89 -1.21
CA GLU A 207 -15.43 -5.11 -0.60
C GLU A 207 -16.64 -4.95 -1.53
N GLY A 208 -16.63 -5.62 -2.69
CA GLY A 208 -17.59 -5.45 -3.78
C GLY A 208 -19.04 -5.32 -3.30
N GLU A 209 -19.49 -4.08 -3.08
CA GLU A 209 -20.76 -3.77 -2.40
C GLU A 209 -21.96 -4.41 -3.11
N SER A 210 -21.88 -4.51 -4.44
CA SER A 210 -22.90 -5.11 -5.30
C SER A 210 -22.99 -6.63 -5.18
N GLU A 211 -21.91 -7.31 -4.78
CA GLU A 211 -21.82 -8.77 -4.75
C GLU A 211 -21.83 -9.33 -3.32
N LEU A 212 -21.19 -8.62 -2.38
CA LEU A 212 -20.90 -9.12 -1.04
C LEU A 212 -21.31 -8.14 0.08
N VAL A 213 -22.05 -7.07 -0.25
CA VAL A 213 -22.46 -5.97 0.65
C VAL A 213 -21.27 -5.15 1.18
N SER A 214 -20.28 -5.79 1.78
CA SER A 214 -18.97 -5.24 2.17
C SER A 214 -17.86 -6.32 2.30
N GLY A 215 -18.15 -7.59 1.99
CA GLY A 215 -17.11 -8.64 1.96
C GLY A 215 -16.60 -9.11 3.32
N PHE A 216 -15.28 -9.06 3.55
CA PHE A 216 -14.66 -9.66 4.74
C PHE A 216 -14.89 -8.87 6.04
N ASN A 217 -15.25 -7.58 5.93
CA ASN A 217 -15.44 -6.69 7.08
C ASN A 217 -16.93 -6.45 7.45
N VAL A 218 -17.87 -7.19 6.82
CA VAL A 218 -19.34 -7.02 6.97
C VAL A 218 -19.81 -6.97 8.43
N GLU A 219 -19.20 -7.79 9.28
CA GLU A 219 -19.62 -7.95 10.67
C GLU A 219 -18.88 -7.02 11.65
N TYR A 220 -17.87 -6.30 11.19
CA TYR A 220 -17.09 -5.41 12.03
C TYR A 220 -17.78 -4.05 12.15
N ALA A 221 -18.05 -3.62 13.38
CA ALA A 221 -18.67 -2.33 13.67
C ALA A 221 -17.77 -1.45 14.55
N GLY A 222 -17.85 -0.13 14.35
CA GLY A 222 -17.20 0.86 15.22
C GLY A 222 -15.68 0.81 15.15
N GLY A 223 -15.01 0.67 16.30
CA GLY A 223 -13.54 0.69 16.43
C GLY A 223 -12.80 -0.38 15.60
N PRO A 224 -13.14 -1.67 15.70
CA PRO A 224 -12.52 -2.74 14.89
C PRO A 224 -12.58 -2.49 13.38
N PHE A 225 -13.69 -1.94 12.88
CA PHE A 225 -13.82 -1.52 11.49
C PHE A 225 -12.84 -0.40 11.17
N ALA A 226 -12.76 0.63 12.02
CA ALA A 226 -11.84 1.75 11.83
C ALA A 226 -10.37 1.30 11.70
N LEU A 227 -9.96 0.25 12.41
CA LEU A 227 -8.60 -0.30 12.32
C LEU A 227 -8.29 -0.89 10.94
N PHE A 228 -9.24 -1.62 10.31
CA PHE A 228 -9.06 -2.10 8.94
C PHE A 228 -8.97 -0.95 7.93
N PHE A 229 -9.83 0.06 8.05
CA PHE A 229 -9.77 1.23 7.16
C PHE A 229 -8.43 1.98 7.29
N LEU A 230 -7.97 2.20 8.53
CA LEU A 230 -6.67 2.82 8.76
C LEU A 230 -5.54 1.98 8.15
N ALA A 231 -5.59 0.66 8.29
CA ALA A 231 -4.59 -0.24 7.72
C ALA A 231 -4.58 -0.23 6.18
N GLU A 232 -5.75 -0.30 5.53
CA GLU A 232 -5.86 -0.24 4.06
C GLU A 232 -5.29 1.07 3.52
N TYR A 233 -5.71 2.21 4.09
CA TYR A 233 -5.21 3.52 3.66
C TYR A 233 -3.72 3.73 3.97
N ALA A 234 -3.21 3.16 5.07
CA ALA A 234 -1.79 3.14 5.35
C ALA A 234 -1.03 2.34 4.28
N ASN A 235 -1.56 1.19 3.85
CA ASN A 235 -0.97 0.39 2.77
C ASN A 235 -1.01 1.13 1.42
N ILE A 236 -2.07 1.89 1.10
CA ILE A 236 -2.13 2.72 -0.11
C ILE A 236 -1.00 3.77 -0.12
N MET A 237 -0.83 4.49 1.00
CA MET A 237 0.23 5.48 1.13
C MET A 237 1.61 4.81 1.03
N MET A 238 1.77 3.67 1.71
CA MET A 238 3.02 2.90 1.72
C MET A 238 3.40 2.41 0.32
N MET A 239 2.49 1.78 -0.42
CA MET A 239 2.74 1.30 -1.79
C MET A 239 3.11 2.43 -2.75
N ASN A 240 2.48 3.60 -2.59
CA ASN A 240 2.84 4.78 -3.36
C ASN A 240 4.20 5.39 -2.95
N THR A 241 4.58 5.29 -1.67
CA THR A 241 5.94 5.68 -1.24
C THR A 241 7.00 4.74 -1.78
N LEU A 242 6.73 3.44 -1.78
CA LEU A 242 7.62 2.44 -2.34
C LEU A 242 7.78 2.63 -3.86
N SER A 243 6.69 2.88 -4.59
CA SER A 243 6.76 3.13 -6.03
C SER A 243 7.56 4.39 -6.38
N CYS A 244 7.44 5.46 -5.59
CA CYS A 244 8.30 6.64 -5.72
C CYS A 244 9.77 6.31 -5.49
N ILE A 245 10.11 5.53 -4.47
CA ILE A 245 11.51 5.16 -4.21
C ILE A 245 12.07 4.27 -5.32
N LEU A 246 11.28 3.33 -5.84
CA LEU A 246 11.72 2.39 -6.88
C LEU A 246 11.90 3.02 -8.25
N PHE A 247 11.09 4.01 -8.63
CA PHE A 247 11.08 4.53 -10.01
C PHE A 247 11.38 6.02 -10.14
N MET A 248 11.04 6.82 -9.14
CA MET A 248 11.09 8.28 -9.21
C MET A 248 11.71 8.88 -7.95
N SER A 249 12.82 8.33 -7.47
CA SER A 249 13.41 8.80 -6.22
C SER A 249 13.82 10.28 -6.31
N PRO A 250 13.78 11.01 -5.18
CA PRO A 250 14.44 12.31 -5.09
C PRO A 250 15.95 12.12 -5.04
N THR A 251 16.70 13.05 -5.63
CA THR A 251 18.15 13.05 -5.52
C THR A 251 18.58 13.42 -4.11
N LEU A 252 19.51 12.65 -3.53
CA LEU A 252 19.99 12.87 -2.15
C LEU A 252 21.03 14.00 -2.06
N THR A 253 21.79 14.20 -3.13
CA THR A 253 23.04 14.97 -3.15
C THR A 253 22.85 16.49 -3.23
N SER A 254 21.76 16.98 -3.80
CA SER A 254 21.56 18.42 -4.00
C SER A 254 21.06 19.12 -2.73
N GLN A 255 20.05 18.56 -2.04
CA GLN A 255 19.46 19.14 -0.83
C GLN A 255 18.81 18.06 0.07
N PRO A 256 19.51 17.53 1.09
CA PRO A 256 18.99 16.44 1.93
C PRO A 256 17.76 16.83 2.75
N GLU A 257 17.63 18.10 3.15
CA GLU A 257 16.47 18.61 3.89
C GLU A 257 15.20 18.65 3.03
N MET A 258 15.34 18.85 1.72
CA MET A 258 14.22 18.89 0.78
C MET A 258 13.81 17.49 0.31
N PHE A 259 14.62 16.47 0.57
CA PHE A 259 14.31 15.08 0.22
C PHE A 259 12.91 14.61 0.68
N PRO A 260 12.52 14.72 1.97
CA PRO A 260 11.21 14.26 2.42
C PRO A 260 10.08 15.03 1.74
N THR A 261 10.27 16.34 1.50
CA THR A 261 9.23 17.16 0.83
C THR A 261 9.03 16.74 -0.62
N ASN A 262 10.10 16.47 -1.36
CA ASN A 262 10.03 16.02 -2.75
C ASN A 262 9.45 14.60 -2.85
N LEU A 263 9.89 13.69 -1.95
CA LEU A 263 9.32 12.35 -1.88
C LEU A 263 7.82 12.44 -1.62
N MET A 264 7.39 13.15 -0.57
CA MET A 264 5.96 13.25 -0.23
C MET A 264 5.12 13.97 -1.30
N LEU A 265 5.70 14.92 -2.04
CA LEU A 265 5.01 15.55 -3.18
C LEU A 265 4.78 14.53 -4.31
N LYS A 266 5.79 13.71 -4.63
CA LYS A 266 5.63 12.65 -5.65
C LYS A 266 4.65 11.57 -5.19
N THR A 267 4.69 11.18 -3.91
CA THR A 267 3.76 10.16 -3.39
C THR A 267 2.33 10.67 -3.38
N THR A 268 2.10 11.92 -2.99
CA THR A 268 0.77 12.53 -3.06
C THR A 268 0.26 12.59 -4.51
N LEU A 269 1.11 12.91 -5.50
CA LEU A 269 0.73 12.84 -6.91
C LEU A 269 0.31 11.41 -7.34
N LEU A 270 1.06 10.37 -6.95
CA LEU A 270 0.68 8.99 -7.26
C LEU A 270 -0.60 8.56 -6.53
N THR A 271 -0.81 8.99 -5.28
CA THR A 271 -2.07 8.72 -4.56
C THR A 271 -3.27 9.42 -5.21
N ILE A 272 -3.10 10.63 -5.76
CA ILE A 272 -4.13 11.29 -6.57
C ILE A 272 -4.40 10.48 -7.84
N GLY A 273 -3.36 9.87 -8.43
CA GLY A 273 -3.50 8.89 -9.51
C GLY A 273 -4.36 7.69 -9.11
N PHE A 274 -4.17 7.10 -7.92
CA PHE A 274 -5.01 6.01 -7.40
C PHE A 274 -6.48 6.43 -7.33
N LEU A 275 -6.74 7.62 -6.80
CA LEU A 275 -8.09 8.17 -6.67
C LEU A 275 -8.73 8.48 -8.02
N TRP A 276 -7.93 8.93 -8.98
CA TRP A 276 -8.40 9.18 -10.33
C TRP A 276 -8.80 7.89 -11.04
N VAL A 277 -7.97 6.85 -10.95
CA VAL A 277 -8.25 5.51 -11.48
C VAL A 277 -9.57 4.96 -10.91
N ARG A 278 -9.80 5.12 -9.60
CA ARG A 278 -11.07 4.75 -8.94
C ARG A 278 -12.27 5.49 -9.52
N ALA A 279 -12.11 6.76 -9.91
CA ALA A 279 -13.21 7.57 -10.45
C ALA A 279 -13.53 7.24 -11.91
N SER A 280 -12.56 6.76 -12.68
CA SER A 280 -12.70 6.60 -14.14
C SER A 280 -13.08 5.19 -14.58
N TYR A 281 -12.62 4.14 -13.88
CA TYR A 281 -12.76 2.77 -14.37
C TYR A 281 -13.87 1.97 -13.67
N PRO A 282 -14.61 1.11 -14.40
CA PRO A 282 -15.52 0.14 -13.80
C PRO A 282 -14.74 -0.98 -13.11
N ARG A 283 -15.40 -1.69 -12.19
CA ARG A 283 -14.83 -2.86 -11.52
C ARG A 283 -14.59 -4.01 -12.51
N PHE A 284 -13.48 -4.73 -12.34
CA PHE A 284 -13.22 -5.97 -13.04
C PHE A 284 -14.03 -7.13 -12.45
N ARG A 285 -14.30 -8.14 -13.27
CA ARG A 285 -14.73 -9.45 -12.77
C ARG A 285 -13.52 -10.26 -12.31
N TYR A 286 -13.69 -11.09 -11.28
CA TYR A 286 -12.64 -11.96 -10.74
C TYR A 286 -11.90 -12.78 -11.83
N ASP A 287 -12.65 -13.39 -12.76
CA ASP A 287 -12.04 -14.20 -13.84
C ASP A 287 -11.15 -13.37 -14.78
N GLN A 288 -11.56 -12.12 -15.06
CA GLN A 288 -10.79 -11.20 -15.91
C GLN A 288 -9.52 -10.73 -15.21
N LEU A 289 -9.61 -10.50 -13.90
CA LEU A 289 -8.47 -10.17 -13.06
C LEU A 289 -7.42 -11.30 -13.10
N MET A 290 -7.85 -12.54 -12.87
CA MET A 290 -6.95 -13.69 -12.93
C MET A 290 -6.36 -13.88 -14.33
N HIS A 291 -7.13 -13.61 -15.39
CA HIS A 291 -6.60 -13.64 -16.76
C HIS A 291 -5.55 -12.56 -17.01
N LEU A 292 -5.77 -11.33 -16.54
CA LEU A 292 -4.82 -10.22 -16.66
C LEU A 292 -3.48 -10.61 -16.04
N LEU A 293 -3.51 -11.13 -14.82
CA LEU A 293 -2.29 -11.48 -14.10
C LEU A 293 -1.55 -12.66 -14.70
N TRP A 294 -2.22 -13.80 -14.82
CA TRP A 294 -1.55 -15.05 -15.16
C TRP A 294 -1.20 -15.14 -16.64
N LYS A 295 -2.02 -14.55 -17.53
CA LYS A 295 -1.82 -14.69 -18.97
C LYS A 295 -1.19 -13.45 -19.62
N GLN A 296 -1.29 -12.27 -19.02
CA GLN A 296 -0.69 -11.05 -19.61
C GLN A 296 0.51 -10.57 -18.80
N PHE A 297 0.37 -10.33 -17.49
CA PHE A 297 1.45 -9.77 -16.69
C PHE A 297 2.57 -10.78 -16.42
N LEU A 298 2.26 -12.03 -16.07
CA LEU A 298 3.28 -13.02 -15.75
C LEU A 298 4.24 -13.29 -16.93
N PRO A 299 3.78 -13.55 -18.18
CA PRO A 299 4.71 -13.73 -19.30
C PRO A 299 5.53 -12.48 -19.61
N MET A 300 4.92 -11.30 -19.51
CA MET A 300 5.59 -10.03 -19.80
C MET A 300 6.65 -9.68 -18.76
N THR A 301 6.34 -9.89 -17.47
CA THR A 301 7.29 -9.66 -16.36
C THR A 301 8.46 -10.63 -16.41
N LEU A 302 8.24 -11.89 -16.78
CA LEU A 302 9.32 -12.86 -17.01
C LEU A 302 10.22 -12.45 -18.19
N ALA A 303 9.63 -12.06 -19.32
CA ALA A 303 10.38 -11.58 -20.48
C ALA A 303 11.22 -10.34 -20.13
N MET A 304 10.65 -9.40 -19.38
CA MET A 304 11.36 -8.21 -18.90
C MET A 304 12.44 -8.57 -17.88
N CYS A 305 12.21 -9.54 -16.99
CA CYS A 305 13.24 -10.00 -16.06
C CYS A 305 14.46 -10.55 -16.82
N LEU A 306 14.25 -11.39 -17.84
CA LEU A 306 15.33 -11.90 -18.69
C LEU A 306 16.05 -10.75 -19.42
N TRP A 307 15.31 -9.81 -19.99
CA TRP A 307 15.87 -8.62 -20.61
C TRP A 307 16.78 -7.86 -19.63
N HIS A 308 16.28 -7.54 -18.43
CA HIS A 308 17.01 -6.79 -17.42
C HIS A 308 18.19 -7.55 -16.82
N THR A 309 18.24 -8.88 -16.92
CA THR A 309 19.48 -9.63 -16.64
C THR A 309 20.50 -9.52 -17.77
N ALA A 310 20.06 -9.64 -19.03
CA ALA A 310 20.97 -9.69 -20.18
C ALA A 310 21.57 -8.31 -20.51
N LEU A 311 20.80 -7.23 -20.38
CA LEU A 311 21.23 -5.88 -20.72
C LEU A 311 22.49 -5.43 -19.96
N PRO A 312 22.51 -5.43 -18.61
CA PRO A 312 23.69 -4.97 -17.86
C PRO A 312 24.95 -5.79 -18.17
N ILE A 313 24.78 -7.10 -18.40
CA ILE A 313 25.88 -7.99 -18.80
C ILE A 313 26.42 -7.60 -20.18
N SER A 314 25.54 -7.40 -21.17
CA SER A 314 25.95 -7.07 -22.55
C SER A 314 26.62 -5.70 -22.67
N MET A 315 26.20 -4.74 -21.85
CA MET A 315 26.72 -3.36 -21.87
C MET A 315 27.84 -3.12 -20.86
N PHE A 316 28.34 -4.18 -20.19
CA PHE A 316 29.32 -4.07 -19.09
C PHE A 316 28.92 -3.02 -18.02
N SER A 317 27.62 -2.92 -17.72
CA SER A 317 27.03 -1.94 -16.80
C SER A 317 26.43 -2.59 -15.56
N LEU A 318 27.03 -3.70 -15.10
CA LEU A 318 26.62 -4.35 -13.86
C LEU A 318 26.80 -3.39 -12.67
N PRO A 319 25.76 -3.17 -11.86
CA PRO A 319 25.86 -2.31 -10.69
C PRO A 319 26.75 -2.94 -9.61
N PRO A 320 27.41 -2.13 -8.76
CA PRO A 320 28.21 -2.64 -7.66
C PRO A 320 27.32 -3.31 -6.60
N GLN A 321 27.81 -4.41 -6.03
CA GLN A 321 27.24 -4.96 -4.80
C GLN A 321 27.85 -4.21 -3.62
N GLN A 322 27.01 -3.51 -2.86
CA GLN A 322 27.35 -2.88 -1.57
C GLN A 322 26.51 -3.50 -0.47
#